data_AF-A0A931Y967-F1
#
_entry.id   AF-A0A931Y967-F1
#
_cell.length_a   1.000
_cell.length_b   1.000
_cell.length_c   1.000
_cell.angle_alpha   90.00
_cell.angle_beta   90.00
_cell.angle_gamma   90.00
#
_symmetry.space_group_name_H-M   'P 1'
#
loop_
_entity.id
_entity.type
_entity.pdbx_description
1 polymer ?
#
loop_
_entity_poly.entity_id
_entity_poly.type
_entity_poly.pdbx_seq_one_letter_code
_entity_poly.pdbx_strand_id
1 'polypeptide(L)' 'MKKLDIQLCPETGICSIIKGDGAKIDLMPDEVSGLREAAGKPDAIRKALADVDPGFAEALGAEELGQLSSELRQNQGQT' A
#
# COMPACT_ATOMS: atom_id res chain seq x y z
N MET A 1 -1.05 -5.13 -16.66
CA MET A 1 -1.60 -3.79 -16.37
C MET A 1 -1.54 -3.59 -14.87
N LYS A 2 -1.08 -2.43 -14.38
CA LYS A 2 -1.09 -2.16 -12.93
C LYS A 2 -2.55 -2.00 -12.48
N LYS A 3 -3.00 -2.80 -11.51
CA LYS A 3 -4.36 -2.75 -10.93
C LYS A 3 -4.50 -1.68 -9.84
N LEU A 4 -3.36 -1.35 -9.22
CA LEU A 4 -3.24 -0.28 -8.25
C LEU A 4 -2.37 0.84 -8.84
N ASP A 5 -2.79 2.08 -8.61
CA ASP A 5 -1.97 3.27 -8.72
C ASP A 5 -1.48 3.62 -7.32
N ILE A 6 -0.16 3.68 -7.14
CA ILE A 6 0.46 3.87 -5.82
C ILE A 6 1.31 5.13 -5.91
N GLN A 7 0.94 6.14 -5.11
CA GLN A 7 1.58 7.45 -5.09
C GLN A 7 2.18 7.67 -3.71
N LEU A 8 3.51 7.58 -3.61
CA LEU A 8 4.23 7.99 -2.42
C LEU A 8 4.70 9.43 -2.57
N CYS A 9 4.36 10.27 -1.59
CA CYS A 9 4.90 11.61 -1.47
C CYS A 9 6.13 11.59 -0.56
N PRO A 10 7.36 11.78 -1.09
CA PRO A 10 8.58 11.78 -0.27
C PRO A 10 8.68 12.99 0.67
N GLU A 11 8.01 14.10 0.33
CA GLU A 11 8.05 15.35 1.12
C GLU A 11 7.23 15.24 2.42
N THR A 12 6.10 14.54 2.36
CA THR A 12 5.17 14.40 3.51
C THR A 12 5.22 13.01 4.13
N GLY A 13 5.79 12.02 3.43
CA GLY A 13 5.79 10.62 3.82
C GLY A 13 4.44 9.92 3.64
N ILE A 14 3.45 10.57 3.02
CA ILE A 14 2.11 10.03 2.78
C ILE A 14 2.14 9.06 1.61
N CYS A 15 1.32 8.00 1.66
CA CYS A 15 1.12 7.07 0.55
C CYS A 15 -0.37 6.99 0.20
N SER A 16 -0.71 7.33 -1.04
CA SER A 16 -2.05 7.13 -1.58
C SER A 16 -2.07 5.87 -2.46
N ILE A 17 -3.01 4.98 -2.21
CA ILE A 17 -3.22 3.78 -3.04
C ILE A 17 -4.60 3.89 -3.65
N ILE A 18 -4.66 3.96 -4.98
CA ILE A 18 -5.90 4.04 -5.75
C ILE A 18 -6.09 2.74 -6.52
N LYS A 19 -7.28 2.16 -6.39
CA LYS A 19 -7.71 0.97 -7.11
C LYS A 19 -8.33 1.36 -8.45
N GLY A 20 -8.24 0.50 -9.45
CA GLY A 20 -8.87 0.74 -10.76
C GLY A 20 -10.39 0.97 -10.73
N ASP A 21 -11.08 0.54 -9.67
CA ASP A 21 -12.51 0.75 -9.44
C ASP A 21 -12.83 2.14 -8.84
N GLY A 22 -11.80 2.95 -8.50
CA GLY A 22 -11.94 4.28 -7.92
C GLY A 22 -11.83 4.32 -6.39
N ALA A 23 -11.80 3.17 -5.71
CA ALA A 23 -11.50 3.11 -4.29
C ALA A 23 -10.09 3.67 -4.01
N LYS A 24 -9.96 4.53 -3.01
CA LYS A 24 -8.70 5.18 -2.62
C LYS A 24 -8.53 5.10 -1.12
N ILE A 25 -7.30 4.81 -0.69
CA ILE A 25 -6.87 4.95 0.70
C ILE A 25 -5.67 5.90 0.75
N ASP A 26 -5.66 6.79 1.73
CA ASP A 26 -4.56 7.70 2.02
C ASP A 26 -3.95 7.28 3.37
N LEU A 27 -2.67 6.95 3.36
CA LEU A 27 -1.93 6.47 4.52
C LEU A 27 -1.07 7.61 5.05
N MET A 28 -1.16 7.92 6.33
CA MET A 28 -0.24 8.87 6.96
C MET A 28 1.17 8.27 7.08
N PRO A 29 2.23 9.09 7.24
CA PRO A 29 3.61 8.60 7.36
C PRO A 29 3.83 7.46 8.36
N ASP A 30 3.10 7.44 9.48
CA ASP A 30 3.19 6.35 10.47
C ASP A 30 2.67 5.02 9.90
N GLU A 31 1.50 5.04 9.27
CA GLU A 31 0.90 3.88 8.59
C GLU A 31 1.75 3.42 7.40
N VAL A 32 2.35 4.35 6.67
CA VAL A 32 3.30 4.05 5.59
C VAL A 32 4.52 3.33 6.12
N SER A 33 5.02 3.70 7.30
CA SER A 33 6.11 2.97 7.95
C SER A 33 5.72 1.52 8.22
N GLY A 34 4.53 1.29 8.80
CA GLY A 34 4.01 -0.06 9.02
C GLY A 34 3.85 -0.87 7.74
N LEU A 35 3.35 -0.26 6.65
CA LEU A 35 3.27 -0.91 5.33
C LEU A 35 4.64 -1.23 4.75
N ARG A 36 5.64 -0.36 4.96
CA ARG A 36 7.01 -0.60 4.53
C ARG A 36 7.62 -1.78 5.26
N GLU A 37 7.42 -1.90 6.57
CA GLU A 37 7.89 -3.07 7.34
C GLU A 37 7.18 -4.36 6.92
N ALA A 38 5.93 -4.25 6.46
CA ALA A 38 5.17 -5.35 5.87
C ALA A 38 5.57 -5.69 4.42
N ALA A 39 6.43 -4.91 3.77
CA ALA A 39 6.81 -5.14 2.37
C ALA A 39 7.42 -6.54 2.17
N GLY A 40 6.89 -7.29 1.20
CA GLY A 40 7.23 -8.69 0.97
C GLY A 40 6.36 -9.70 1.70
N LYS A 41 5.44 -9.25 2.55
CA LYS A 41 4.49 -10.08 3.31
C LYS A 41 3.06 -9.63 3.00
N PRO A 42 2.41 -10.19 1.96
CA PRO A 42 1.07 -9.74 1.55
C PRO A 42 0.02 -9.80 2.66
N ASP A 43 0.10 -10.79 3.56
CA ASP A 43 -0.76 -10.90 4.74
C ASP A 43 -0.57 -9.73 5.72
N ALA A 44 0.68 -9.33 5.97
CA ALA A 44 0.99 -8.22 6.84
C ALA A 44 0.57 -6.87 6.23
N ILE A 45 0.73 -6.71 4.91
CA ILE A 45 0.27 -5.53 4.17
C ILE A 45 -1.25 -5.40 4.30
N ARG A 46 -1.98 -6.50 4.09
CA ARG A 46 -3.43 -6.52 4.24
C ARG A 46 -3.83 -6.12 5.66
N LYS A 47 -3.14 -6.63 6.68
CA LYS A 47 -3.41 -6.28 8.08
C LYS A 47 -3.13 -4.82 8.38
N ALA A 48 -2.02 -4.27 7.89
CA ALA A 48 -1.69 -2.85 8.05
C ALA A 48 -2.74 -1.95 7.38
N LEU A 49 -3.18 -2.31 6.18
CA LEU A 49 -4.26 -1.60 5.50
C LEU A 49 -5.60 -1.74 6.22
N ALA A 50 -5.89 -2.90 6.83
CA ALA A 50 -7.15 -3.13 7.52
C ALA A 50 -7.27 -2.33 8.82
N ASP A 51 -6.15 -1.94 9.41
CA ASP A 51 -6.10 -1.05 10.58
C ASP A 51 -6.56 0.38 10.21
N VAL A 52 -6.27 0.80 8.97
CA VAL A 52 -6.62 2.12 8.42
C VAL A 52 -8.00 2.12 7.79
N ASP A 53 -8.22 1.20 6.84
CA ASP A 53 -9.48 1.01 6.15
C ASP A 53 -9.72 -0.49 5.89
N PRO A 54 -10.53 -1.17 6.73
CA PRO A 54 -10.82 -2.59 6.57
C PRO A 54 -11.56 -2.89 5.26
N GLY A 55 -12.41 -1.97 4.78
CA GLY A 55 -13.14 -2.15 3.52
C GLY A 55 -12.21 -2.21 2.32
N PHE A 56 -11.21 -1.32 2.28
CA PHE A 56 -10.17 -1.30 1.27
C PHE A 56 -9.31 -2.57 1.34
N ALA A 57 -8.89 -2.97 2.55
CA ALA A 57 -8.07 -4.16 2.74
C ALA A 57 -8.79 -5.48 2.38
N GLU A 58 -10.10 -5.56 2.60
CA GLU A 58 -10.92 -6.69 2.15
C GLU A 58 -11.17 -6.67 0.64
N ALA A 59 -11.26 -5.48 0.04
CA ALA A 59 -11.40 -5.34 -1.40
C ALA A 59 -10.13 -5.78 -2.16
N LEU A 60 -8.94 -5.73 -1.55
CA LEU A 60 -7.69 -6.10 -2.22
C LEU A 60 -7.56 -7.60 -2.46
N GLY A 61 -7.44 -7.99 -3.73
CA GLY A 61 -7.10 -9.35 -4.13
C GLY A 61 -5.62 -9.70 -3.93
N ALA A 62 -5.29 -10.98 -4.04
CA ALA A 62 -3.91 -11.47 -3.93
C ALA A 62 -2.95 -10.84 -4.94
N GLU A 63 -3.42 -10.58 -6.17
CA GLU A 63 -2.62 -9.89 -7.20
C GLU A 63 -2.33 -8.44 -6.81
N GLU A 64 -3.32 -7.72 -6.28
CA GLU A 64 -3.15 -6.33 -5.84
C GLU A 64 -2.21 -6.23 -4.64
N LEU A 65 -2.33 -7.14 -3.67
CA LEU A 65 -1.39 -7.24 -2.54
C LEU A 65 0.03 -7.57 -3.01
N GLY A 66 0.17 -8.45 -4.00
CA GLY A 66 1.45 -8.77 -4.61
C GLY A 66 2.09 -7.56 -5.32
N GLN A 67 1.28 -6.80 -6.07
CA GLN A 67 1.73 -5.57 -6.72
C GLN A 67 2.18 -4.53 -5.68
N LEU A 68 1.34 -4.28 -4.66
CA LEU A 68 1.65 -3.32 -3.60
C LEU A 68 2.93 -3.70 -2.85
N SER A 69 3.08 -4.97 -2.50
CA SER A 69 4.30 -5.51 -1.90
C SER A 69 5.54 -5.26 -2.76
N SER A 70 5.42 -5.45 -4.07
CA SER A 70 6.52 -5.23 -5.01
C SER A 70 6.89 -3.75 -5.09
N GLU A 71 5.91 -2.86 -5.25
CA GLU A 71 6.14 -1.42 -5.38
C GLU A 71 6.71 -0.81 -4.09
N LEU A 72 6.23 -1.23 -2.92
CA LEU A 72 6.78 -0.80 -1.63
C LEU A 72 8.25 -1.21 -1.49
N ARG A 73 8.62 -2.41 -1.95
CA ARG A 73 10.01 -2.89 -1.92
C ARG A 73 10.90 -2.09 -2.89
N GLN A 74 10.40 -1.74 -4.08
CA GLN A 74 11.15 -0.91 -5.03
C GLN A 74 11.36 0.52 -4.51
N ASN A 75 10.40 1.07 -3.78
CA ASN A 75 10.47 2.43 -3.20
C ASN A 75 11.23 2.49 -1.85
N GLN A 76 11.70 1.36 -1.31
CA GLN A 76 12.59 1.32 -0.14
C GLN A 76 14.08 1.36 -0.51
N GLY A 77 14.42 1.21 -1.79
CA GLY A 77 15.81 1.06 -2.26
C GLY A 77 16.51 2.33 -2.76
N GLN A 78 15.87 3.51 -2.72
CA GLN A 78 16.55 4.78 -2.98
C GLN A 78 17.01 5.40 -1.64
N THR A 79 18.16 4.94 -1.16
CA THR A 79 19.08 5.76 -0.34
C THR A 79 19.93 6.64 -1.23
#